data_AF-A0A8C1TVL2-F1
#
_entry.id   AF-A0A8C1TVL2-F1
#
_cell.length_a   1.000
_cell.length_b   1.000
_cell.length_c   1.000
_cell.angle_alpha   90.00
_cell.angle_beta   90.00
_cell.angle_gamma   90.00
#
_symmetry.space_group_name_H-M   'P 1'
#
loop_
_entity.id
_entity.type
_entity.pdbx_description
1 polymer ?
#
loop_
_entity_poly.entity_id
_entity_poly.type
_entity_poly.pdbx_seq_one_letter_code
_entity_poly.pdbx_strand_id
1 'polypeptide(L)'
;MRAISAMVFLALCALLVIIYQAVQQELNLRNLKARIVVSGEQVKLKEDGIMAAKVKVEEMNKQLNPLITQRDQLKKQKDDMKKGNADSEKELGTCNAEKGKLEKTSNEAKDALQKLKESQEAERKKSEEEIEGLKRQVLERDLKICKYVDVTLDEPKKLCAGAL
;
A
#
# COMPACT_ATOMS: atom_id res chain seq x y z
N MET A 1 33.84 -90.54 70.93
CA MET A 1 33.90 -89.09 71.28
C MET A 1 34.31 -88.18 70.11
N ARG A 2 35.31 -88.53 69.27
CA ARG A 2 35.76 -87.67 68.14
C ARG A 2 34.72 -87.37 67.04
N ALA A 3 33.84 -88.32 66.72
CA ALA A 3 32.80 -88.12 65.70
C ALA A 3 31.66 -87.18 66.18
N ILE A 4 31.36 -87.20 67.48
CA ILE A 4 30.33 -86.36 68.09
C ILE A 4 30.81 -84.90 68.13
N SER A 5 32.07 -84.65 68.49
CA SER A 5 32.62 -83.29 68.47
C SER A 5 32.68 -82.68 67.07
N ALA A 6 32.96 -83.49 66.04
CA ALA A 6 32.95 -83.04 64.65
C ALA A 6 31.55 -82.64 64.15
N MET A 7 30.51 -83.40 64.51
CA MET A 7 29.13 -83.04 64.15
C MET A 7 28.64 -81.77 64.86
N VAL A 8 28.99 -81.57 66.14
CA VAL A 8 28.64 -80.34 66.86
C VAL A 8 29.34 -79.13 66.24
N PHE A 9 30.60 -79.26 65.84
CA PHE A 9 31.35 -78.20 65.18
C PHE A 9 30.73 -77.82 63.81
N LEU A 10 30.37 -78.82 63.00
CA LEU A 10 29.70 -78.58 61.72
C LEU A 10 28.32 -77.91 61.88
N ALA A 11 27.56 -78.28 62.91
CA ALA A 11 26.28 -77.64 63.22
C ALA A 11 26.45 -76.17 63.61
N LEU A 12 27.47 -75.85 64.42
CA LEU A 12 27.80 -74.45 64.78
C LEU A 12 28.23 -73.64 63.55
N CYS A 13 29.06 -74.20 62.67
CA CYS A 13 29.45 -73.55 61.42
C CYS A 13 28.24 -73.29 60.50
N ALA A 14 27.30 -74.24 60.39
CA ALA A 14 26.10 -74.07 59.60
C ALA A 14 25.22 -72.92 60.13
N LEU A 15 25.04 -72.82 61.45
CA LEU A 15 24.29 -71.73 62.06
C LEU A 15 24.95 -70.35 61.83
N LEU A 16 26.29 -70.26 61.93
CA LEU A 16 27.01 -69.02 61.65
C LEU A 16 26.85 -68.57 60.19
N VAL A 17 26.87 -69.50 59.24
CA VAL A 17 26.64 -69.19 57.82
C VAL A 17 25.22 -68.67 57.59
N ILE A 18 24.21 -69.26 58.23
CA ILE A 18 22.81 -68.80 58.13
C ILE A 18 22.67 -67.39 58.71
N ILE A 19 23.27 -67.10 59.86
CA ILE A 19 23.25 -65.77 60.48
C ILE A 19 23.95 -64.75 59.56
N TYR A 20 25.12 -65.09 59.02
CA TYR A 20 25.85 -64.22 58.09
C TYR A 20 25.02 -63.92 56.84
N GLN A 21 24.39 -64.93 56.24
CA GLN A 21 23.51 -64.76 55.09
C GLN A 21 22.29 -63.88 55.42
N ALA A 22 21.67 -64.06 56.59
CA ALA A 22 20.55 -63.24 57.04
C ALA A 22 20.95 -61.77 57.21
N VAL A 23 22.11 -61.50 57.82
CA VAL A 23 22.65 -60.14 57.97
C VAL A 23 22.96 -59.52 56.61
N GLN A 24 23.55 -60.29 55.68
CA GLN A 24 23.85 -59.82 54.33
C GLN A 24 22.57 -59.46 53.55
N GLN A 25 21.53 -60.29 53.66
CA GLN A 25 20.22 -60.03 53.06
C GLN A 25 19.57 -58.78 53.65
N GLU A 26 19.63 -58.59 54.96
CA GLU A 26 19.06 -57.43 55.61
C GLU A 26 19.79 -56.13 55.21
N LEU A 27 21.12 -56.16 55.14
CA LEU A 27 21.92 -55.03 54.67
C LEU A 27 21.63 -54.68 53.21
N ASN A 28 21.52 -55.70 52.34
CA ASN A 28 21.15 -55.51 50.95
C ASN A 28 19.74 -54.92 50.82
N LEU A 29 18.77 -55.43 51.59
CA LEU A 29 17.40 -54.94 51.59
C LEU A 29 17.32 -53.48 52.06
N ARG A 30 18.06 -53.11 53.11
CA ARG A 30 18.16 -51.72 53.59
C ARG A 30 18.77 -50.79 52.54
N ASN A 31 19.83 -51.24 51.87
CA ASN A 31 20.51 -50.46 50.83
C ASN A 31 19.61 -50.28 49.59
N LEU A 32 18.91 -51.34 49.16
CA LEU A 32 17.90 -51.27 48.12
C LEU A 32 16.76 -50.32 48.48
N LYS A 33 16.24 -50.39 49.71
CA LYS A 33 15.18 -49.49 50.20
C LYS A 33 15.65 -48.04 50.22
N ALA A 34 16.86 -47.77 50.69
CA ALA A 34 17.45 -46.43 50.65
C ALA A 34 17.59 -45.91 49.22
N ARG A 35 18.08 -46.75 48.29
CA ARG A 35 18.19 -46.40 46.87
C ARG A 35 16.83 -46.10 46.24
N ILE A 36 15.80 -46.88 46.54
CA ILE A 36 14.43 -46.65 46.03
C ILE A 36 13.90 -45.28 46.49
N VAL A 37 14.13 -44.90 47.74
CA VAL A 37 13.69 -43.58 48.25
C VAL A 37 14.42 -42.45 47.53
N VAL A 38 15.75 -42.53 47.44
CA VAL A 38 16.57 -41.51 46.75
C VAL A 38 16.24 -41.42 45.26
N SER A 39 16.04 -42.55 44.59
CA SER A 39 15.60 -42.59 43.19
C SER A 39 14.19 -42.04 43.01
N GLY A 40 13.28 -42.28 43.96
CA GLY A 40 11.92 -41.72 43.95
C GLY A 40 11.91 -40.20 44.03
N GLU A 41 12.76 -39.60 44.88
CA GLU A 41 12.91 -38.15 44.96
C GLU A 41 13.50 -37.56 43.67
N GLN A 42 14.51 -38.21 43.09
CA GLN A 42 15.07 -37.76 41.81
C GLN A 42 14.05 -37.85 40.66
N VAL A 43 13.20 -38.86 40.64
CA VAL A 43 12.12 -38.99 39.66
C VAL A 43 11.11 -37.86 39.84
N LYS A 44 10.67 -37.58 41.07
CA LYS A 44 9.74 -36.47 41.34
C LYS A 44 10.32 -35.11 40.92
N LEU A 45 11.58 -34.83 41.24
CA LEU A 45 12.24 -33.59 40.80
C LEU A 45 12.29 -33.45 39.28
N LYS A 46 12.53 -34.56 38.56
CA LYS A 46 12.49 -34.57 37.09
C LYS A 46 11.07 -34.39 36.56
N GLU A 47 10.07 -35.03 37.18
CA GLU A 47 8.66 -34.87 36.82
C GLU A 47 8.17 -33.44 37.03
N ASP A 48 8.49 -32.82 38.16
CA ASP A 48 8.18 -31.42 38.46
C ASP A 48 8.87 -30.48 37.44
N GLY A 49 10.13 -30.76 37.10
CA GLY A 49 10.86 -30.03 36.07
C GLY A 49 10.22 -30.15 34.68
N ILE A 50 9.77 -31.34 34.30
CA ILE A 50 9.04 -31.57 33.04
C ILE A 50 7.69 -30.85 33.05
N MET A 51 6.97 -30.88 34.18
CA MET A 51 5.68 -30.20 34.31
C MET A 51 5.84 -28.69 34.18
N ALA A 52 6.84 -28.09 34.83
CA ALA A 52 7.16 -26.68 34.71
C ALA A 52 7.54 -26.29 33.26
N ALA A 53 8.36 -27.11 32.60
CA ALA A 53 8.70 -26.90 31.20
C ALA A 53 7.47 -26.98 30.28
N LYS A 54 6.57 -27.95 30.52
CA LYS A 54 5.32 -28.10 29.75
C LYS A 54 4.42 -26.88 29.90
N VAL A 55 4.25 -26.36 31.12
CA VAL A 55 3.47 -25.13 31.37
C VAL A 55 4.09 -23.94 30.63
N LYS A 56 5.41 -23.80 30.64
CA LYS A 56 6.10 -22.73 29.93
C LYS A 56 5.93 -22.82 28.41
N VAL A 57 5.98 -24.03 27.84
CA VAL A 57 5.71 -24.26 26.41
C VAL A 57 4.27 -23.92 26.05
N GLU A 58 3.31 -24.30 26.90
CA GLU A 58 1.89 -23.99 26.68
C GLU A 58 1.65 -22.48 26.71
N GLU A 59 2.25 -21.76 27.67
CA GLU A 59 2.19 -20.30 27.74
C GLU A 59 2.82 -19.62 26.52
N MET A 60 4.00 -20.08 26.10
CA MET A 60 4.63 -19.60 24.86
C MET A 60 3.76 -19.84 23.63
N ASN A 61 3.11 -21.01 23.52
CA ASN A 61 2.17 -21.30 22.44
C ASN A 61 0.93 -20.39 22.48
N LYS A 62 0.41 -20.09 23.68
CA LYS A 62 -0.70 -19.14 23.86
C LYS A 62 -0.32 -17.73 23.41
N GLN A 63 0.94 -17.33 23.57
CA GLN A 63 1.46 -16.03 23.10
C GLN A 63 1.84 -16.02 21.61
N LEU A 64 2.28 -17.16 21.06
CA LEU A 64 2.65 -17.29 19.64
C LEU A 64 1.45 -17.23 18.70
N ASN A 65 0.35 -17.89 19.02
CA ASN A 65 -0.86 -17.89 18.19
C ASN A 65 -1.42 -16.49 17.87
N PRO A 66 -1.58 -15.57 18.84
CA PRO A 66 -2.04 -14.21 18.54
C PRO A 66 -0.99 -13.42 17.75
N LEU A 67 0.31 -13.62 18.00
CA LEU A 67 1.37 -12.98 17.21
C LEU A 67 1.38 -13.45 15.75
N ILE A 68 1.16 -14.73 15.49
CA ILE A 68 1.01 -15.27 14.13
C ILE A 68 -0.21 -14.64 13.45
N THR A 69 -1.34 -14.57 14.17
CA THR A 69 -2.57 -13.95 13.66
C THR A 69 -2.39 -12.47 13.34
N GLN A 70 -1.74 -11.71 14.24
CA GLN A 70 -1.41 -10.30 14.01
C GLN A 70 -0.46 -10.12 12.84
N ARG A 71 0.55 -10.99 12.69
CA ARG A 71 1.47 -10.96 11.55
C ARG A 71 0.73 -11.20 10.23
N ASP A 72 -0.23 -12.12 10.20
CA ASP A 72 -1.01 -12.39 8.98
C ASP A 72 -1.98 -11.26 8.65
N GLN A 73 -2.58 -10.62 9.67
CA GLN A 73 -3.39 -9.42 9.49
C GLN A 73 -2.55 -8.24 8.96
N LEU A 74 -1.39 -7.98 9.55
CA LEU A 74 -0.46 -6.95 9.09
C LEU A 74 0.02 -7.21 7.66
N LYS A 75 0.25 -8.48 7.30
CA LYS A 75 0.63 -8.85 5.94
C LYS A 75 -0.49 -8.54 4.94
N LYS A 76 -1.74 -8.88 5.27
CA LYS A 76 -2.90 -8.52 4.44
C LYS A 76 -3.05 -7.00 4.31
N GLN A 77 -3.00 -6.26 5.42
CA GLN A 77 -3.08 -4.80 5.38
C GLN A 77 -1.96 -4.17 4.53
N LYS A 78 -0.75 -4.71 4.60
CA LYS A 78 0.38 -4.26 3.78
C LYS A 78 0.13 -4.48 2.29
N ASP A 79 -0.41 -5.64 1.92
CA ASP A 79 -0.71 -5.97 0.53
C ASP A 79 -1.87 -5.12 -0.01
N ASP A 80 -2.90 -4.89 0.80
CA ASP A 80 -4.02 -3.99 0.47
C ASP A 80 -3.56 -2.54 0.30
N MET A 81 -2.70 -2.04 1.20
CA MET A 81 -2.11 -0.70 1.09
C MET A 81 -1.24 -0.56 -0.15
N LYS A 82 -0.44 -1.57 -0.50
CA LYS A 82 0.36 -1.55 -1.72
C LYS A 82 -0.51 -1.49 -2.97
N LYS A 83 -1.60 -2.26 -3.00
CA LYS A 83 -2.54 -2.24 -4.11
C LYS A 83 -3.22 -0.87 -4.22
N GLY A 84 -3.74 -0.35 -3.12
CA GLY A 84 -4.35 0.98 -3.08
C GLY A 84 -3.38 2.08 -3.54
N ASN A 85 -2.12 2.03 -3.12
CA ASN A 85 -1.11 3.00 -3.52
C ASN A 85 -0.78 2.92 -5.02
N ALA A 86 -0.71 1.71 -5.59
CA ALA A 86 -0.49 1.53 -7.03
C ALA A 86 -1.68 2.04 -7.85
N ASP A 87 -2.91 1.82 -7.37
CA ASP A 87 -4.13 2.33 -8.01
C ASP A 87 -4.17 3.87 -7.95
N SER A 88 -3.87 4.48 -6.79
CA SER A 88 -3.78 5.94 -6.66
C SER A 88 -2.68 6.55 -7.52
N GLU A 89 -1.52 5.91 -7.63
CA GLU A 89 -0.42 6.38 -8.49
C GLU A 89 -0.82 6.37 -9.98
N LYS A 90 -1.57 5.34 -10.39
CA LYS A 90 -2.13 5.26 -11.75
C LYS A 90 -3.16 6.37 -12.00
N GLU A 91 -4.07 6.61 -11.06
CA GLU A 91 -5.06 7.69 -11.15
C GLU A 91 -4.40 9.07 -11.23
N LEU A 92 -3.37 9.32 -10.41
CA LEU A 92 -2.58 10.55 -10.46
C LEU A 92 -1.86 10.72 -11.79
N GLY A 93 -1.30 9.63 -12.33
CA GLY A 93 -0.69 9.61 -13.67
C GLY A 93 -1.68 10.00 -14.76
N THR A 94 -2.90 9.44 -14.74
CA THR A 94 -3.97 9.79 -15.68
C THR A 94 -4.41 11.24 -15.52
N CYS A 95 -4.64 11.70 -14.29
CA CYS A 95 -5.05 13.08 -14.00
C CYS A 95 -4.03 14.11 -14.52
N ASN A 96 -2.74 13.86 -14.30
CA ASN A 96 -1.67 14.74 -14.81
C ASN A 96 -1.60 14.74 -16.34
N ALA A 97 -1.79 13.59 -16.98
CA ALA A 97 -1.82 13.51 -18.44
C ALA A 97 -3.03 14.26 -19.03
N GLU A 98 -4.20 14.15 -18.41
CA GLU A 98 -5.41 14.89 -18.79
C GLU A 98 -5.23 16.40 -18.59
N LYS A 99 -4.65 16.82 -17.46
CA LYS A 99 -4.30 18.22 -17.21
C LYS A 99 -3.39 18.78 -18.30
N GLY A 100 -2.33 18.06 -18.67
CA GLY A 100 -1.41 18.48 -19.74
C GLY A 100 -2.10 18.60 -21.10
N LYS A 101 -3.03 17.69 -21.43
CA LYS A 101 -3.85 17.79 -22.65
C LYS A 101 -4.76 19.02 -22.60
N LEU A 102 -5.44 19.25 -21.48
CA LEU A 102 -6.34 20.39 -21.31
C LEU A 102 -5.60 21.72 -21.44
N GLU A 103 -4.43 21.85 -20.81
CA GLU A 103 -3.58 23.04 -20.91
C GLU A 103 -3.13 23.30 -22.35
N LYS A 104 -2.72 22.24 -23.07
CA LYS A 104 -2.34 22.34 -24.48
C LYS A 104 -3.51 22.82 -25.34
N THR A 105 -4.69 22.18 -25.22
CA THR A 105 -5.88 22.57 -25.97
C THR A 105 -6.35 23.99 -25.62
N SER A 106 -6.25 24.39 -24.36
CA SER A 106 -6.55 25.76 -23.92
C SER A 106 -5.61 26.77 -24.58
N ASN A 107 -4.32 26.49 -24.64
CA ASN A 107 -3.36 27.39 -25.29
C ASN A 107 -3.58 27.46 -26.81
N GLU A 108 -3.81 26.32 -27.47
CA GLU A 108 -4.16 26.28 -28.89
C GLU A 108 -5.45 27.07 -29.18
N ALA A 109 -6.46 26.95 -28.32
CA ALA A 109 -7.70 27.71 -28.45
C ALA A 109 -7.47 29.21 -28.27
N LYS A 110 -6.62 29.63 -27.33
CA LYS A 110 -6.25 31.05 -27.14
C LYS A 110 -5.52 31.60 -28.36
N ASP A 111 -4.55 30.86 -28.89
CA ASP A 111 -3.79 31.26 -30.08
C ASP A 111 -4.71 31.36 -31.32
N ALA A 112 -5.62 30.40 -31.50
CA ALA A 112 -6.61 30.44 -32.57
C ALA A 112 -7.55 31.64 -32.43
N LEU A 113 -8.01 31.94 -31.20
CA LEU A 113 -8.88 33.08 -30.93
C LEU A 113 -8.16 34.40 -31.22
N GLN A 114 -6.88 34.50 -30.88
CA GLN A 114 -6.08 35.69 -31.15
C GLN A 114 -5.88 35.90 -32.66
N LYS A 115 -5.51 34.86 -33.40
CA LYS A 115 -5.40 34.93 -34.87
C LYS A 115 -6.71 35.32 -35.53
N LEU A 116 -7.84 34.79 -35.03
CA LEU A 116 -9.16 35.15 -35.56
C LEU A 116 -9.49 36.63 -35.34
N LYS A 117 -9.17 37.17 -34.16
CA LYS A 117 -9.34 38.60 -33.87
C LYS A 117 -8.47 39.48 -34.78
N GLU A 118 -7.21 39.13 -34.95
CA GLU A 118 -6.28 39.86 -35.83
C GLU A 118 -6.76 39.83 -37.29
N SER A 119 -7.20 38.66 -37.78
CA SER A 119 -7.79 38.53 -39.12
C SER A 119 -9.06 39.35 -39.29
N GLN A 120 -9.96 39.32 -38.31
CA GLN A 120 -11.20 40.09 -38.35
C GLN A 120 -10.93 41.59 -38.34
N GLU A 121 -9.97 42.07 -37.57
CA GLU A 121 -9.60 43.48 -37.52
C GLU A 121 -8.96 43.94 -38.85
N ALA A 122 -8.07 43.13 -39.42
CA ALA A 122 -7.46 43.42 -40.72
C ALA A 122 -8.51 43.48 -41.84
N GLU A 123 -9.46 42.55 -41.86
CA GLU A 123 -10.52 42.49 -42.86
C GLU A 123 -11.54 43.63 -42.70
N ARG A 124 -11.84 44.03 -41.46
CA ARG A 124 -12.63 45.24 -41.17
C ARG A 124 -11.95 46.50 -41.71
N LYS A 125 -10.66 46.71 -41.41
CA LYS A 125 -9.91 47.89 -41.91
C LYS A 125 -9.90 47.93 -43.43
N LYS A 126 -9.65 46.80 -44.08
CA LYS A 126 -9.68 46.70 -45.54
C LYS A 126 -11.06 47.03 -46.10
N SER A 127 -12.13 46.52 -45.48
CA SER A 127 -13.50 46.81 -45.90
C SER A 127 -13.86 48.29 -45.71
N GLU A 128 -13.43 48.90 -44.61
CA GLU A 128 -13.62 50.33 -44.34
C GLU A 128 -12.90 51.19 -45.38
N GLU A 129 -11.64 50.87 -45.70
CA GLU A 129 -10.86 51.55 -46.76
C GLU A 129 -11.52 51.42 -48.14
N GLU A 130 -12.00 50.23 -48.51
CA GLU A 130 -12.73 50.00 -49.77
C GLU A 130 -14.04 50.78 -49.83
N ILE A 131 -14.81 50.81 -48.74
CA ILE A 131 -16.05 51.58 -48.63
C ILE A 131 -15.77 53.08 -48.80
N GLU A 132 -14.74 53.62 -48.14
CA GLU A 132 -14.37 55.03 -48.29
C GLU A 132 -13.91 55.35 -49.72
N GLY A 133 -13.12 54.48 -50.33
CA GLY A 133 -12.70 54.61 -51.73
C GLY A 133 -13.89 54.64 -52.69
N LEU A 134 -14.85 53.72 -52.53
CA LEU A 134 -16.07 53.68 -53.31
C LEU A 134 -16.94 54.93 -53.12
N LYS A 135 -17.07 55.42 -51.88
CA LYS A 135 -17.79 56.68 -51.60
C LYS A 135 -17.18 57.85 -52.38
N ARG A 136 -15.85 57.97 -52.41
CA ARG A 136 -15.17 59.04 -53.18
C ARG A 136 -15.41 58.88 -54.68
N GLN A 137 -15.30 57.67 -55.22
CA GLN A 137 -15.56 57.42 -56.64
C GLN A 137 -16.99 57.77 -57.04
N VAL A 138 -17.97 57.39 -56.22
CA VAL A 138 -19.39 57.74 -56.45
C VAL A 138 -19.58 59.25 -56.44
N LEU A 139 -19.01 59.94 -55.45
CA LEU A 139 -19.13 61.39 -55.33
C LEU A 139 -18.46 62.13 -56.51
N GLU A 140 -17.29 61.68 -56.96
CA GLU A 140 -16.61 62.23 -58.13
C GLU A 140 -17.38 61.96 -59.44
N ARG A 141 -17.97 60.76 -59.56
CA ARG A 141 -18.85 60.41 -60.69
C ARG A 141 -20.08 61.32 -60.72
N ASP A 142 -20.75 61.48 -59.58
CA ASP A 142 -21.96 62.28 -59.47
C ASP A 142 -21.66 63.77 -59.79
N LEU A 143 -20.53 64.30 -59.30
CA LEU A 143 -20.02 65.63 -59.67
C LEU A 143 -19.79 65.79 -61.17
N LYS A 144 -19.23 64.77 -61.84
CA LYS A 144 -19.03 64.79 -63.30
C LYS A 144 -20.36 64.79 -64.04
N ILE A 145 -21.32 63.96 -63.61
CA ILE A 145 -22.66 63.89 -64.19
C ILE A 145 -23.35 65.26 -64.08
N CYS A 146 -23.27 65.92 -62.91
CA CYS A 146 -23.87 67.23 -62.66
C CYS A 146 -23.45 68.34 -63.63
N LYS A 147 -22.30 68.20 -64.33
CA LYS A 147 -21.88 69.15 -65.39
C LYS A 147 -22.70 69.06 -66.67
N TYR A 148 -23.42 67.95 -66.86
CA TYR A 148 -24.13 67.63 -68.11
C TYR A 148 -25.66 67.60 -67.94
N VAL A 149 -26.18 67.84 -66.73
CA VAL A 149 -27.62 67.79 -66.44
C VAL A 149 -28.17 69.20 -66.21
N ASP A 150 -29.39 69.45 -66.68
CA ASP A 150 -30.09 70.70 -66.44
C ASP A 150 -30.57 70.79 -64.97
N VAL A 151 -29.87 71.58 -64.16
CA VAL A 151 -30.13 71.79 -62.73
C VAL A 151 -31.41 72.61 -62.45
N THR A 152 -32.13 73.04 -63.48
CA THR A 152 -33.44 73.68 -63.31
C THR A 152 -34.58 72.67 -63.11
N LEU A 153 -34.35 71.39 -63.42
CA LEU A 153 -35.26 70.28 -63.15
C LEU A 153 -35.10 69.72 -61.72
N ASP A 154 -36.21 69.33 -61.09
CA ASP A 154 -36.25 69.03 -59.65
C ASP A 154 -35.42 67.78 -59.25
N GLU A 155 -35.33 66.76 -60.10
CA GLU A 155 -34.51 65.55 -59.85
C GLU A 155 -32.99 65.80 -59.95
N PRO A 156 -32.46 66.38 -61.05
CA PRO A 156 -31.05 66.77 -61.13
C PRO A 156 -30.64 67.77 -60.04
N LYS A 157 -31.53 68.71 -59.70
CA LYS A 157 -31.30 69.68 -58.63
C LYS A 157 -31.09 69.00 -57.28
N LYS A 158 -31.87 67.96 -56.95
CA LYS A 158 -31.70 67.17 -55.71
C LYS A 158 -30.42 66.35 -55.72
N LEU A 159 -30.09 65.72 -56.85
CA LEU A 159 -28.91 64.87 -57.01
C LEU A 159 -27.60 65.69 -56.92
N CYS A 160 -27.63 66.92 -57.42
CA CYS A 160 -26.48 67.84 -57.45
C CYS A 160 -26.46 68.85 -56.29
N ALA A 161 -27.37 68.76 -55.32
CA ALA A 161 -27.51 69.76 -54.25
C ALA A 161 -26.30 69.84 -53.31
N GLY A 162 -25.46 68.79 -53.24
CA GLY A 162 -24.21 68.79 -52.47
C GLY A 162 -22.96 69.18 -53.27
N ALA A 163 -23.12 69.49 -54.57
CA ALA A 163 -22.05 69.79 -55.52
C ALA A 163 -22.02 71.25 -56.00
N LEU A 164 -23.08 72.01 -55.71
CA LEU A 164 -23.27 73.43 -56.06
C LEU A 164 -22.90 74.35 -54.89
#